data_AF-A0A850L075-F1
#
_entry.id   AF-A0A850L075-F1
#
_cell.length_a   1.000
_cell.length_b   1.000
_cell.length_c   1.000
_cell.angle_alpha   90.00
_cell.angle_beta   90.00
_cell.angle_gamma   90.00
#
_symmetry.space_group_name_H-M   'P 1'
#
loop_
_entity.id
_entity.type
_entity.pdbx_description
1 polymer ?
#
loop_
_entity_poly.entity_id
_entity_poly.type
_entity_poly.pdbx_seq_one_letter_code
_entity_poly.pdbx_strand_id
1 'polypeptide(L)'
;MKTLKTLFVFATSFTLAAFAGVAAAKHLSDKSVNDRLKPVHSVYVEGDDVPQVANAAPVSNEPAGPRAAGDIYNTYCMACHATGVAGAPKVGDAAAWTARTANGIDAVYSNAINGINAMPPKGTCADCSDDEIKAVVDHMLENSK
;
A
#
# COMPACT_ATOMS: atom_id res chain seq x y z
N MET A 1 -4.72 48.37 41.71
CA MET A 1 -5.53 47.15 41.50
C MET A 1 -5.80 46.78 40.03
N LYS A 2 -5.86 47.73 39.07
CA LYS A 2 -6.09 47.39 37.65
C LYS A 2 -4.88 46.78 36.92
N THR A 3 -3.66 47.15 37.28
CA THR A 3 -2.42 46.64 36.65
C THR A 3 -1.99 45.24 37.12
N LEU A 4 -2.42 44.79 38.30
CA LEU A 4 -2.11 43.45 38.82
C LEU A 4 -2.99 42.35 38.20
N LYS A 5 -4.23 42.70 37.78
CA LYS A 5 -5.11 41.81 37.02
C LYS A 5 -4.61 41.54 35.60
N THR A 6 -3.98 42.52 34.95
CA THR A 6 -3.45 42.35 33.59
C THR A 6 -2.25 41.40 33.55
N LEU A 7 -1.39 41.41 34.58
CA LEU A 7 -0.27 40.46 34.68
C LEU A 7 -0.74 39.01 34.95
N PHE A 8 -1.87 38.81 35.65
CA PHE A 8 -2.41 37.47 35.87
C PHE A 8 -3.07 36.87 34.64
N VAL A 9 -3.70 37.69 33.79
CA VAL A 9 -4.37 37.23 32.55
C VAL A 9 -3.35 36.75 31.50
N PHE A 10 -2.15 37.34 31.45
CA PHE A 10 -1.08 36.88 30.54
C PHE A 10 -0.36 35.62 31.03
N ALA A 11 -0.33 35.35 32.33
CA ALA A 11 0.26 34.12 32.87
C ALA A 11 -0.62 32.88 32.61
N THR A 12 -1.95 33.05 32.58
CA THR A 12 -2.90 31.95 32.32
C THR A 12 -3.07 31.60 30.84
N SER A 13 -2.73 32.50 29.92
CA SER A 13 -2.81 32.24 28.47
C SER A 13 -1.58 31.53 27.92
N PHE A 14 -0.45 31.52 28.63
CA PHE A 14 0.73 30.75 28.22
C PHE A 14 0.69 29.27 28.67
N THR A 15 -0.14 28.92 29.65
CA THR A 15 -0.30 27.52 30.10
C THR A 15 -1.26 26.68 29.27
N LEU A 16 -2.09 27.27 28.40
CA LEU A 16 -3.03 26.50 27.57
C LEU A 16 -2.44 26.03 26.22
N ALA A 17 -1.30 26.57 25.79
CA ALA A 17 -0.65 26.17 24.54
C ALA A 17 0.25 24.91 24.67
N ALA A 18 0.42 24.35 25.86
CA ALA A 18 1.28 23.19 26.09
C ALA A 18 0.55 21.83 26.04
N PHE A 19 -0.79 21.79 25.94
CA PHE A 19 -1.54 20.53 26.01
C PHE A 19 -1.90 19.89 24.65
N ALA A 20 -1.63 20.55 23.52
CA ALA A 20 -1.97 20.02 22.19
C ALA A 20 -0.90 19.07 21.60
N GLY A 21 0.31 19.01 22.16
CA GLY A 21 1.44 18.27 21.58
C GLY A 21 1.52 16.77 21.90
N VAL A 22 0.80 16.27 22.90
CA VAL A 22 1.02 14.91 23.44
C VAL A 22 0.20 13.82 22.73
N ALA A 23 -0.82 14.20 21.95
CA ALA A 23 -1.67 13.21 21.25
C ALA A 23 -1.00 12.60 20.00
N ALA A 24 -0.03 13.28 19.38
CA ALA A 24 0.58 12.85 18.11
C ALA A 24 1.76 11.86 18.27
N ALA A 25 2.30 11.69 19.48
CA ALA A 25 3.53 10.92 19.68
C ALA A 25 3.34 9.41 19.87
N LYS A 26 2.09 8.90 19.99
CA LYS A 26 1.87 7.47 20.24
C LYS A 26 2.34 6.56 19.09
N HIS A 27 2.33 7.05 17.85
CA HIS A 27 2.83 6.32 16.68
C HIS A 27 4.36 6.37 16.53
N LEU A 28 5.00 7.32 17.24
CA LEU A 28 6.44 7.54 17.27
C LEU A 28 7.06 6.96 18.55
N SER A 29 6.28 6.26 19.38
CA SER A 29 6.82 5.62 20.57
C SER A 29 7.87 4.58 20.16
N ASP A 30 8.96 4.51 20.90
CA ASP A 30 10.03 3.53 20.64
C ASP A 30 9.45 2.11 20.58
N LYS A 31 8.41 1.83 21.37
CA LYS A 31 7.67 0.57 21.32
C LYS A 31 6.98 0.32 19.97
N SER A 32 6.21 1.27 19.45
CA SER A 32 5.51 1.09 18.17
C SER A 32 6.46 1.05 16.97
N VAL A 33 7.60 1.74 17.08
CA VAL A 33 8.67 1.67 16.09
C VAL A 33 9.33 0.28 16.17
N ASN A 34 9.73 -0.17 17.35
CA ASN A 34 10.40 -1.46 17.53
C ASN A 34 9.50 -2.65 17.19
N ASP A 35 8.19 -2.56 17.44
CA ASP A 35 7.22 -3.60 17.09
C ASP A 35 7.08 -3.76 15.55
N ARG A 36 7.39 -2.72 14.76
CA ARG A 36 7.40 -2.74 13.28
C ARG A 36 8.79 -3.06 12.70
N LEU A 37 9.85 -2.71 13.41
CA LEU A 37 11.24 -2.99 13.06
C LEU A 37 11.72 -4.36 13.55
N LYS A 38 10.91 -5.08 14.32
CA LYS A 38 11.26 -6.43 14.74
C LYS A 38 11.53 -7.27 13.48
N PRO A 39 12.68 -7.94 13.40
CA PRO A 39 13.01 -8.70 12.22
C PRO A 39 12.01 -9.86 12.09
N VAL A 40 11.46 -10.03 10.90
CA VAL A 40 10.56 -11.15 10.57
C VAL A 40 11.29 -12.49 10.59
N HIS A 41 12.64 -12.45 10.58
CA HIS A 41 13.50 -13.61 10.60
C HIS A 41 14.82 -13.29 11.31
N SER A 42 15.35 -14.24 12.06
CA SER A 42 16.68 -14.14 12.67
C SER A 42 17.77 -14.28 11.60
N VAL A 43 18.71 -13.34 11.55
CA VAL A 43 19.93 -13.46 10.74
C VAL A 43 20.98 -14.16 11.59
N TYR A 44 21.44 -15.32 11.14
CA TYR A 44 22.57 -16.05 11.74
C TYR A 44 23.80 -15.86 10.85
N VAL A 45 24.97 -15.73 11.45
CA VAL A 45 26.27 -15.61 10.78
C VAL A 45 26.97 -16.97 10.77
N GLU A 46 27.87 -17.19 9.82
CA GLU A 46 28.69 -18.40 9.71
C GLU A 46 29.39 -18.71 11.05
N GLY A 47 29.05 -19.85 11.67
CA GLY A 47 29.57 -20.27 12.96
C GLY A 47 28.65 -20.05 14.17
N ASP A 48 27.48 -19.42 13.99
CA ASP A 48 26.46 -19.35 15.03
C ASP A 48 25.80 -20.73 15.27
N ASP A 49 25.52 -21.04 16.53
CA ASP A 49 24.70 -22.20 16.91
C ASP A 49 23.23 -21.94 16.52
N VAL A 50 22.92 -22.17 15.25
CA VAL A 50 21.57 -22.03 14.72
C VAL A 50 20.69 -23.09 15.39
N PRO A 51 19.55 -22.73 16.02
CA PRO A 51 18.59 -23.72 16.48
C PRO A 51 18.18 -24.56 15.28
N GLN A 52 18.50 -25.85 15.29
CA GLN A 52 17.99 -26.78 14.29
C GLN A 52 16.48 -26.83 14.47
N VAL A 53 15.76 -26.03 13.67
CA VAL A 53 14.31 -26.12 13.61
C VAL A 53 14.00 -27.51 13.03
N ALA A 54 13.45 -28.39 13.85
CA ALA A 54 13.12 -29.76 13.47
C ALA A 54 12.11 -29.85 12.30
N ASN A 55 11.58 -28.71 11.86
CA ASN A 55 10.74 -28.55 10.67
C ASN A 55 11.29 -27.45 9.74
N ALA A 56 12.60 -27.40 9.48
CA ALA A 56 13.08 -26.79 8.24
C ALA A 56 12.62 -27.70 7.09
N ALA A 57 11.34 -27.58 6.72
CA ALA A 57 10.91 -27.99 5.40
C ALA A 57 11.92 -27.36 4.42
N PRO A 58 12.36 -28.09 3.38
CA PRO A 58 13.20 -27.49 2.37
C PRO A 58 12.55 -26.17 1.96
N VAL A 59 13.31 -25.08 2.02
CA VAL A 59 12.88 -23.84 1.39
C VAL A 59 12.59 -24.21 -0.05
N SER A 60 11.30 -24.32 -0.37
CA SER A 60 10.91 -24.65 -1.71
C SER A 60 11.33 -23.44 -2.53
N ASN A 61 12.32 -23.65 -3.40
CA ASN A 61 12.53 -22.81 -4.56
C ASN A 61 11.38 -22.99 -5.58
N GLU A 62 10.24 -23.55 -5.16
CA GLU A 62 9.02 -23.43 -5.94
C GLU A 62 8.67 -21.96 -6.02
N PRO A 63 8.30 -21.48 -7.22
CA PRO A 63 7.69 -20.16 -7.33
C PRO A 63 6.58 -20.09 -6.30
N ALA A 64 6.62 -19.11 -5.39
CA ALA A 64 5.41 -18.71 -4.69
C ALA A 64 4.36 -18.53 -5.79
N GLY A 65 3.30 -19.35 -5.76
CA GLY A 65 2.31 -19.37 -6.83
C GLY A 65 1.75 -17.97 -7.11
N PRO A 66 0.94 -17.81 -8.19
CA PRO A 66 0.42 -16.51 -8.57
C PRO A 66 -0.18 -15.76 -7.37
N ARG A 67 0.24 -14.52 -7.13
CA ARG A 67 -0.29 -13.70 -6.04
C ARG A 67 -1.77 -13.43 -6.27
N ALA A 68 -2.51 -13.17 -5.19
CA ALA A 68 -3.91 -12.81 -5.31
C ALA A 68 -4.06 -11.47 -6.05
N ALA A 69 -4.98 -11.41 -7.02
CA ALA A 69 -5.21 -10.23 -7.83
C ALA A 69 -5.58 -8.99 -7.00
N GLY A 70 -6.35 -9.16 -5.91
CA GLY A 70 -6.69 -8.07 -5.01
C GLY A 70 -5.47 -7.47 -4.30
N ASP A 71 -4.48 -8.29 -3.95
CA ASP A 71 -3.25 -7.81 -3.30
C ASP A 71 -2.38 -7.01 -4.27
N ILE A 72 -2.27 -7.47 -5.52
CA ILE A 72 -1.56 -6.74 -6.57
C ILE A 72 -2.31 -5.43 -6.89
N TYR A 73 -3.65 -5.45 -6.99
CA TYR A 73 -4.45 -4.25 -7.19
C TYR A 73 -4.18 -3.21 -6.09
N ASN A 74 -4.30 -3.63 -4.82
CA ASN A 74 -4.11 -2.74 -3.66
C ASN A 74 -2.69 -2.16 -3.60
N THR A 75 -1.69 -2.95 -3.99
CA THR A 75 -0.28 -2.56 -3.91
C THR A 75 0.14 -1.63 -5.05
N TYR A 76 -0.26 -1.94 -6.28
CA TYR A 76 0.32 -1.29 -7.48
C TYR A 76 -0.70 -0.46 -8.27
N CYS A 77 -1.97 -0.86 -8.30
CA CYS A 77 -2.95 -0.32 -9.24
C CYS A 77 -3.89 0.73 -8.61
N MET A 78 -4.23 0.54 -7.34
CA MET A 78 -5.22 1.32 -6.60
C MET A 78 -4.87 2.82 -6.58
N ALA A 79 -3.59 3.17 -6.51
CA ALA A 79 -3.12 4.56 -6.46
C ALA A 79 -3.69 5.41 -7.61
N CYS A 80 -3.85 4.82 -8.80
CA CYS A 80 -4.44 5.50 -9.96
C CYS A 80 -5.91 5.14 -10.18
N HIS A 81 -6.26 3.86 -10.02
CA HIS A 81 -7.57 3.34 -10.41
C HIS A 81 -8.66 3.45 -9.33
N ALA A 82 -8.33 3.83 -8.09
CA ALA A 82 -9.36 4.12 -7.09
C ALA A 82 -10.03 5.48 -7.34
N THR A 83 -9.25 6.48 -7.75
CA THR A 83 -9.70 7.87 -7.88
C THR A 83 -9.73 8.38 -9.32
N GLY A 84 -9.11 7.66 -10.25
CA GLY A 84 -9.06 7.99 -11.68
C GLY A 84 -7.95 8.98 -12.04
N VAL A 85 -6.79 8.83 -11.41
CA VAL A 85 -5.61 9.70 -11.65
C VAL A 85 -5.26 9.68 -13.14
N ALA A 86 -4.97 10.87 -13.69
CA ALA A 86 -4.61 11.04 -15.10
C ALA A 86 -5.62 10.43 -16.11
N GLY A 87 -6.88 10.27 -15.72
CA GLY A 87 -7.92 9.67 -16.56
C GLY A 87 -7.94 8.14 -16.54
N ALA A 88 -7.31 7.50 -15.55
CA ALA A 88 -7.43 6.06 -15.33
C ALA A 88 -8.90 5.66 -15.11
N PRO A 89 -9.37 4.54 -15.68
CA PRO A 89 -10.73 4.04 -15.42
C PRO A 89 -10.86 3.68 -13.94
N LYS A 90 -11.85 4.27 -13.27
CA LYS A 90 -12.08 4.03 -11.83
C LYS A 90 -12.69 2.66 -11.63
N VAL A 91 -12.21 1.91 -10.64
CA VAL A 91 -12.90 0.69 -10.20
C VAL A 91 -14.27 1.10 -9.63
N GLY A 92 -15.33 0.39 -10.03
CA GLY A 92 -16.73 0.73 -9.74
C GLY A 92 -17.44 1.56 -10.82
N ASP A 93 -16.73 2.07 -11.83
CA ASP A 93 -17.34 2.86 -12.91
C ASP A 93 -17.67 1.99 -14.13
N ALA A 94 -18.86 1.38 -14.11
CA ALA A 94 -19.31 0.47 -15.17
C ALA A 94 -19.32 1.09 -16.57
N ALA A 95 -19.61 2.39 -16.68
CA ALA A 95 -19.63 3.08 -17.96
C ALA A 95 -18.21 3.24 -18.53
N ALA A 96 -17.25 3.62 -17.68
CA ALA A 96 -15.85 3.71 -18.08
C ALA A 96 -15.31 2.35 -18.55
N TRP A 97 -15.59 1.27 -17.81
CA TRP A 97 -15.10 -0.06 -18.15
C TRP A 97 -15.75 -0.64 -19.39
N THR A 98 -17.06 -0.46 -19.59
CA THR A 98 -17.77 -0.87 -20.81
C THR A 98 -17.14 -0.26 -22.06
N ALA A 99 -16.78 1.03 -22.01
CA ALA A 99 -16.11 1.71 -23.12
C ALA A 99 -14.71 1.15 -23.40
N ARG A 100 -13.98 0.67 -22.39
CA ARG A 100 -12.63 0.10 -22.54
C ARG A 100 -12.66 -1.33 -23.07
N THR A 101 -13.67 -2.11 -22.69
CA THR A 101 -13.84 -3.49 -23.17
C THR A 101 -14.52 -3.57 -24.54
N ALA A 102 -14.94 -2.46 -25.13
CA ALA A 102 -15.63 -2.42 -26.43
C ALA A 102 -14.83 -3.06 -27.57
N ASN A 103 -13.49 -2.98 -27.52
CA ASN A 103 -12.60 -3.61 -28.50
C ASN A 103 -12.17 -5.04 -28.10
N GLY A 104 -12.83 -5.64 -27.12
CA GLY A 104 -12.49 -6.94 -26.56
C GLY A 104 -11.52 -6.86 -25.37
N ILE A 105 -11.51 -7.91 -24.58
CA ILE A 105 -10.73 -7.97 -23.34
C ILE A 105 -9.22 -8.06 -23.61
N ASP A 106 -8.80 -8.70 -24.70
CA ASP A 106 -7.39 -8.87 -25.05
C ASP A 106 -6.68 -7.54 -25.29
N ALA A 107 -7.39 -6.54 -25.82
CA ALA A 107 -6.87 -5.20 -25.97
C ALA A 107 -6.60 -4.53 -24.62
N VAL A 108 -7.47 -4.77 -23.62
CA VAL A 108 -7.30 -4.26 -22.26
C VAL A 108 -6.10 -4.94 -21.59
N TYR A 109 -5.96 -6.26 -21.73
CA TYR A 109 -4.79 -6.99 -21.23
C TYR A 109 -3.49 -6.49 -21.85
N SER A 110 -3.46 -6.35 -23.18
CA SER A 110 -2.28 -5.84 -23.88
C SER A 110 -1.88 -4.44 -23.39
N ASN A 111 -2.85 -3.54 -23.20
CA ASN A 111 -2.59 -2.20 -22.66
C ASN A 111 -2.09 -2.25 -21.21
N ALA A 112 -2.62 -3.15 -20.38
CA ALA A 112 -2.17 -3.28 -18.99
C ALA A 112 -0.74 -3.85 -18.90
N ILE A 113 -0.40 -4.81 -19.75
CA ILE A 113 0.93 -5.43 -19.80
C ILE A 113 1.96 -4.46 -20.38
N ASN A 114 1.66 -3.85 -21.53
CA ASN A 114 2.60 -3.01 -22.28
C ASN A 114 2.60 -1.54 -21.87
N GLY A 115 1.58 -1.09 -21.14
CA GLY A 115 1.36 0.32 -20.81
C GLY A 115 0.64 1.07 -21.94
N ILE A 116 -0.02 2.16 -21.58
CA ILE A 116 -0.71 3.05 -22.51
C ILE A 116 -0.82 4.47 -21.92
N ASN A 117 -0.45 5.50 -22.68
CA ASN A 117 -0.49 6.89 -22.25
C ASN A 117 0.25 7.11 -20.91
N ALA A 118 -0.49 7.51 -19.86
CA ALA A 118 0.03 7.72 -18.50
C ALA A 118 0.09 6.43 -17.65
N MET A 119 -0.45 5.30 -18.15
CA MET A 119 -0.39 4.01 -17.46
C MET A 119 0.93 3.31 -17.81
N PRO A 120 1.84 3.10 -16.85
CA PRO A 120 3.10 2.42 -17.09
C PRO A 120 2.89 0.92 -17.37
N PRO A 121 3.86 0.25 -18.03
CA PRO A 121 3.82 -1.19 -18.24
C PRO A 121 3.61 -1.94 -16.92
N LYS A 122 2.74 -2.97 -16.94
CA LYS A 122 2.36 -3.80 -15.79
C LYS A 122 1.88 -3.00 -14.56
N GLY A 123 1.41 -1.76 -14.75
CA GLY A 123 0.93 -0.93 -13.65
C GLY A 123 1.97 -0.70 -12.55
N THR A 124 3.26 -0.58 -12.90
CA THR A 124 4.43 -0.50 -11.99
C THR A 124 4.82 -1.78 -11.26
N CYS A 125 4.11 -2.90 -11.48
CA CYS A 125 4.51 -4.19 -10.93
C CYS A 125 5.57 -4.86 -11.83
N ALA A 126 6.85 -4.54 -11.59
CA ALA A 126 7.96 -5.03 -12.40
C ALA A 126 8.19 -6.56 -12.30
N ASP A 127 7.77 -7.17 -11.20
CA ASP A 127 7.89 -8.61 -10.94
C ASP A 127 6.62 -9.40 -11.26
N CYS A 128 5.53 -8.73 -11.70
CA CYS A 128 4.30 -9.42 -12.06
C CYS A 128 4.46 -10.23 -13.35
N SER A 129 3.98 -11.47 -13.32
CA SER A 129 3.75 -12.23 -14.55
C SER A 129 2.60 -11.64 -15.36
N ASP A 130 2.54 -11.93 -16.65
CA ASP A 130 1.46 -11.42 -17.50
C ASP A 130 0.10 -11.97 -17.07
N ASP A 131 0.06 -13.19 -16.55
CA ASP A 131 -1.16 -13.81 -16.05
C ASP A 131 -1.64 -13.19 -14.72
N GLU A 132 -0.71 -12.77 -13.85
CA GLU A 132 -1.03 -11.95 -12.68
C GLU A 132 -1.65 -10.61 -13.10
N ILE A 133 -1.10 -9.95 -14.13
CA ILE A 133 -1.67 -8.69 -14.65
C ILE A 133 -3.07 -8.90 -15.24
N LYS A 134 -3.30 -9.97 -16.00
CA LYS A 134 -4.64 -10.30 -16.52
C LYS A 134 -5.64 -10.53 -15.38
N ALA A 135 -5.24 -11.30 -14.37
CA ALA A 135 -6.09 -11.56 -13.20
C ALA A 135 -6.45 -10.28 -12.44
N VAL A 136 -5.54 -9.30 -12.38
CA VAL A 136 -5.83 -7.97 -11.81
C VAL A 136 -6.80 -7.16 -12.65
N VAL A 137 -6.67 -7.20 -13.98
CA VAL A 137 -7.65 -6.57 -14.88
C VAL A 137 -9.04 -7.18 -14.68
N ASP A 138 -9.13 -8.51 -14.58
CA ASP A 138 -10.39 -9.21 -14.28
C ASP A 138 -10.96 -8.79 -12.93
N HIS A 139 -10.13 -8.77 -11.89
CA HIS A 139 -10.53 -8.29 -10.57
C HIS A 139 -11.11 -6.88 -10.62
N MET A 140 -10.50 -5.96 -11.36
CA MET A 140 -10.98 -4.59 -11.50
C MET A 140 -12.30 -4.52 -12.28
N LEU A 141 -12.45 -5.32 -13.33
CA LEU A 141 -13.69 -5.41 -14.11
C LEU A 141 -14.84 -5.99 -13.29
N GLU A 142 -14.60 -7.06 -12.54
CA GLU A 142 -15.60 -7.68 -11.67
C GLU A 142 -16.12 -6.72 -10.60
N ASN A 143 -15.23 -5.89 -10.05
CA ASN A 143 -15.57 -4.84 -9.09
C ASN A 143 -16.11 -3.56 -9.75
N SER A 144 -16.37 -3.58 -11.06
CA SER A 144 -16.88 -2.44 -11.83
C SER A 144 -18.10 -2.78 -12.69
N LYS A 145 -18.78 -3.90 -12.41
CA LYS A 145 -20.01 -4.30 -13.09
C LYS A 145 -21.23 -3.55 -12.54
#